data_AF-A0A937W6S3-F1
#
_entry.id   AF-A0A937W6S3-F1
#
_cell.length_a   1.000
_cell.length_b   1.000
_cell.length_c   1.000
_cell.angle_alpha   90.00
_cell.angle_beta   90.00
_cell.angle_gamma   90.00
#
_symmetry.space_group_name_H-M   'P 1'
#
loop_
_entity.id
_entity.type
_entity.pdbx_description
1 polymer ?
#
loop_
_entity_poly.entity_id
_entity_poly.type
_entity_poly.pdbx_seq_one_letter_code
_entity_poly.pdbx_strand_id
1 'polypeptide(L)'
;MANSARTLIWIWTMAQFLDQKMLTGFVREAQSYLPQLREGVTQFQQDATQREALDEALRYAHTIKGAAAMVCLPVLSHLAYYVEATLEEVVSGQRPLDAPCHAWVYHVTEQLEQYLEHLLAGEGEQRGLVADIVRTFRRFQGLPEAEDAAAIQAALGEELDLMPTPDESTAATPSEVAPAPAVRETPAPTEAAQESEFAIDLLWETVAEEAAALAALPEDSARTIDMAMVSQDMSAL
;
A
#
# COMPACT_ATOMS: atom_id res chain seq x y z
N MET A 1 24.22 -13.17 -13.52
CA MET A 1 24.16 -11.79 -14.03
C MET A 1 22.94 -11.54 -14.95
N ALA A 2 22.36 -12.54 -15.61
CA ALA A 2 21.19 -12.36 -16.50
C ALA A 2 19.84 -12.11 -15.78
N ASN A 3 19.65 -12.59 -14.54
CA ASN A 3 18.40 -12.38 -13.80
C ASN A 3 18.15 -10.92 -13.43
N SER A 4 19.21 -10.15 -13.14
CA SER A 4 19.07 -8.76 -12.70
C SER A 4 18.56 -7.84 -13.82
N ALA A 5 18.93 -8.08 -15.08
CA ALA A 5 18.43 -7.31 -16.22
C ALA A 5 16.96 -7.61 -16.54
N ARG A 6 16.50 -8.86 -16.35
CA ARG A 6 15.10 -9.25 -16.57
C ARG A 6 14.16 -8.63 -15.53
N THR A 7 14.57 -8.62 -14.26
CA THR A 7 13.82 -7.95 -13.19
C THR A 7 13.76 -6.44 -13.42
N LEU A 8 14.87 -5.81 -13.82
CA LEU A 8 14.90 -4.37 -14.09
C LEU A 8 14.08 -3.97 -15.33
N ILE A 9 14.05 -4.79 -16.39
CA ILE A 9 13.19 -4.55 -17.57
C ILE A 9 11.71 -4.71 -17.19
N TRP A 10 11.35 -5.72 -16.40
CA TRP A 10 9.97 -5.89 -15.92
C TRP A 10 9.54 -4.76 -14.97
N ILE A 11 10.40 -4.35 -14.03
CA ILE A 11 10.14 -3.21 -13.12
C ILE A 11 9.97 -1.92 -13.94
N TRP A 12 10.83 -1.68 -14.94
CA TRP A 12 10.73 -0.49 -15.78
C TRP A 12 9.48 -0.53 -16.66
N THR A 13 9.14 -1.67 -17.25
CA THR A 13 7.94 -1.86 -18.08
C THR A 13 6.64 -1.79 -17.26
N MET A 14 6.60 -2.29 -16.03
CA MET A 14 5.44 -2.15 -15.13
C MET A 14 5.31 -0.73 -14.57
N ALA A 15 6.42 -0.08 -14.20
CA ALA A 15 6.43 1.31 -13.75
C ALA A 15 5.98 2.29 -14.86
N GLN A 16 6.23 1.96 -16.13
CA GLN A 16 5.71 2.72 -17.28
C GLN A 16 4.18 2.55 -17.49
N PHE A 17 3.53 1.61 -16.79
CA PHE A 17 2.12 1.28 -16.93
C PHE A 17 1.33 1.38 -15.61
N LEU A 18 1.78 2.22 -14.65
CA LEU A 18 0.83 2.80 -13.70
C LEU A 18 -0.14 3.68 -14.50
N ASP A 19 -1.29 3.10 -14.88
CA ASP A 19 -2.38 3.90 -15.41
C ASP A 19 -2.71 4.98 -14.36
N GLN A 20 -2.67 6.24 -14.78
CA GLN A 20 -3.03 7.39 -13.95
C GLN A 20 -4.40 7.20 -13.28
N LYS A 21 -5.31 6.44 -13.89
CA LYS A 21 -6.58 6.06 -13.27
C LYS A 21 -6.42 5.14 -12.06
N MET A 22 -5.55 4.13 -12.15
CA MET A 22 -5.27 3.22 -11.02
C MET A 22 -4.62 3.98 -9.87
N LEU A 23 -3.63 4.83 -10.16
CA LEU A 23 -3.00 5.68 -9.16
C LEU A 23 -4.02 6.64 -8.51
N THR A 24 -4.87 7.28 -9.30
CA THR A 24 -5.93 8.18 -8.81
C THR A 24 -6.94 7.45 -7.93
N GLY A 25 -7.35 6.24 -8.32
CA GLY A 25 -8.26 5.40 -7.55
C GLY A 25 -7.65 5.02 -6.20
N PHE A 26 -6.43 4.49 -6.22
CA PHE A 26 -5.68 4.14 -5.02
C PHE A 26 -5.52 5.33 -4.06
N VAL A 27 -5.08 6.49 -4.57
CA VAL A 27 -4.86 7.66 -3.71
C VAL A 27 -6.16 8.10 -3.05
N ARG A 28 -7.27 8.17 -3.79
CA ARG A 28 -8.58 8.55 -3.24
C ARG A 28 -9.02 7.58 -2.14
N GLU A 29 -8.83 6.29 -2.36
CA GLU A 29 -9.20 5.26 -1.40
C GLU A 29 -8.35 5.36 -0.14
N ALA A 30 -7.02 5.45 -0.27
CA ALA A 30 -6.12 5.63 0.87
C ALA A 30 -6.43 6.91 1.67
N GLN A 31 -6.74 8.02 0.99
CA GLN A 31 -7.18 9.27 1.63
C GLN A 31 -8.53 9.14 2.36
N SER A 32 -9.39 8.20 1.98
CA SER A 32 -10.65 7.94 2.68
C SER A 32 -10.44 7.15 3.98
N TYR A 33 -9.40 6.30 4.02
CA TYR A 33 -9.08 5.45 5.17
C TYR A 33 -8.31 6.18 6.26
N LEU A 34 -7.39 7.09 5.92
CA LEU A 34 -6.53 7.79 6.89
C LEU A 34 -7.33 8.56 7.97
N PRO A 35 -8.42 9.29 7.66
CA PRO A 35 -9.28 9.91 8.67
C PRO A 35 -10.00 8.89 9.57
N GLN A 36 -10.46 7.78 9.01
CA GLN A 36 -11.17 6.73 9.75
C GLN A 36 -10.23 6.00 10.72
N LEU A 37 -8.98 5.75 10.29
CA LEU A 37 -7.92 5.23 11.14
C LEU A 37 -7.68 6.16 12.35
N ARG A 38 -7.48 7.47 12.10
CA ARG A 38 -7.29 8.46 13.17
C ARG A 38 -8.47 8.51 14.13
N GLU A 39 -9.69 8.39 13.62
CA GLU A 39 -10.90 8.34 14.43
C GLU A 39 -10.91 7.11 15.33
N GLY A 40 -10.67 5.91 14.79
CA GLY A 40 -10.64 4.66 15.57
C GLY A 40 -9.60 4.68 16.69
N VAL A 41 -8.40 5.20 16.40
CA VAL A 41 -7.34 5.40 17.39
C VAL A 41 -7.75 6.39 18.48
N THR A 42 -8.42 7.48 18.12
CA THR A 42 -8.92 8.47 19.09
C THR A 42 -10.03 7.91 19.97
N GLN A 43 -10.96 7.16 19.39
CA GLN A 43 -12.05 6.50 20.15
C GLN A 43 -11.48 5.53 21.19
N PHE A 44 -10.52 4.69 20.80
CA PHE A 44 -9.86 3.76 21.73
C PHE A 44 -9.05 4.48 22.81
N GLN A 45 -8.38 5.59 22.47
CA GLN A 45 -7.65 6.39 23.45
C GLN A 45 -8.58 7.00 24.52
N GLN A 46 -9.77 7.45 24.11
CA GLN A 46 -10.76 8.02 25.02
C GLN A 46 -11.49 6.96 25.84
N ASP A 47 -11.73 5.78 25.25
CA ASP A 47 -12.41 4.66 25.88
C ASP A 47 -11.80 3.34 25.40
N ALA A 48 -11.01 2.70 26.28
CA ALA A 48 -10.35 1.43 26.00
C ALA A 48 -11.30 0.25 25.76
N THR A 49 -12.62 0.41 25.98
CA THR A 49 -13.62 -0.60 25.61
C THR A 49 -13.92 -0.61 24.11
N GLN A 50 -13.56 0.45 23.38
CA GLN A 50 -13.74 0.60 21.94
C GLN A 50 -12.69 -0.17 21.13
N ARG A 51 -12.45 -1.44 21.48
CA ARG A 51 -11.41 -2.26 20.84
C ARG A 51 -11.69 -2.51 19.36
N GLU A 52 -12.95 -2.66 18.99
CA GLU A 52 -13.38 -2.83 17.59
C GLU A 52 -12.94 -1.65 16.72
N ALA A 53 -12.98 -0.42 17.25
CA ALA A 53 -12.55 0.77 16.51
C ALA A 53 -11.02 0.79 16.27
N LEU A 54 -10.24 0.27 17.22
CA LEU A 54 -8.79 0.11 17.05
C LEU A 54 -8.45 -1.00 16.06
N ASP A 55 -9.16 -2.13 16.12
CA ASP A 55 -8.97 -3.25 15.19
C ASP A 55 -9.28 -2.82 13.74
N GLU A 56 -10.32 -1.99 13.54
CA GLU A 56 -10.63 -1.44 12.22
C GLU A 56 -9.56 -0.44 11.75
N ALA A 57 -9.02 0.39 12.65
CA ALA A 57 -7.90 1.28 12.34
C ALA A 57 -6.65 0.50 11.89
N LEU A 58 -6.36 -0.64 12.53
CA LEU A 58 -5.29 -1.55 12.10
C LEU A 58 -5.55 -2.12 10.70
N ARG A 59 -6.79 -2.55 10.41
CA ARG A 59 -7.18 -3.01 9.07
C ARG A 59 -6.97 -1.93 8.00
N TYR A 60 -7.31 -0.67 8.27
CA TYR A 60 -7.05 0.42 7.32
C TYR A 60 -5.55 0.58 7.03
N ALA A 61 -4.70 0.53 8.06
CA ALA A 61 -3.24 0.59 7.87
C ALA A 61 -2.73 -0.58 7.00
N HIS A 62 -3.20 -1.79 7.29
CA HIS A 62 -2.85 -3.00 6.53
C HIS A 62 -3.28 -2.90 5.06
N THR A 63 -4.51 -2.44 4.80
CA THR A 63 -5.04 -2.24 3.45
C THR A 63 -4.21 -1.22 2.68
N ILE A 64 -3.87 -0.07 3.29
CA ILE A 64 -3.03 0.96 2.65
C ILE A 64 -1.65 0.38 2.31
N LYS A 65 -1.01 -0.35 3.24
CA LYS A 65 0.29 -1.00 3.00
C LYS A 65 0.22 -1.95 1.80
N GLY A 66 -0.76 -2.85 1.78
CA GLY A 66 -0.93 -3.86 0.74
C GLY A 66 -1.23 -3.22 -0.62
N ALA A 67 -2.17 -2.29 -0.65
CA ALA A 67 -2.54 -1.57 -1.87
C ALA A 67 -1.36 -0.75 -2.44
N ALA A 68 -0.59 -0.06 -1.59
CA ALA A 68 0.61 0.67 -2.01
C ALA A 68 1.66 -0.27 -2.65
N ALA A 69 1.85 -1.48 -2.11
CA ALA A 69 2.75 -2.46 -2.70
C ALA A 69 2.27 -2.93 -4.08
N MET A 70 0.95 -3.19 -4.24
CA MET A 70 0.36 -3.63 -5.51
C MET A 70 0.48 -2.57 -6.61
N VAL A 71 0.31 -1.29 -6.27
CA VAL A 71 0.49 -0.18 -7.23
C VAL A 71 1.95 0.28 -7.33
N CYS A 72 2.92 -0.56 -6.94
CA CYS A 72 4.36 -0.29 -7.07
C CYS A 72 4.81 1.02 -6.39
N LEU A 73 4.26 1.35 -5.21
CA LEU A 73 4.66 2.46 -4.35
C LEU A 73 5.33 1.93 -3.06
N PRO A 74 6.55 1.37 -3.15
CA PRO A 74 7.20 0.69 -2.02
C PRO A 74 7.50 1.62 -0.85
N VAL A 75 7.91 2.87 -1.13
CA VAL A 75 8.14 3.89 -0.10
C VAL A 75 6.88 4.11 0.73
N LEU A 76 5.72 4.27 0.07
CA LEU A 76 4.45 4.46 0.76
C LEU A 76 4.04 3.22 1.55
N SER A 77 4.25 2.02 0.99
CA SER A 77 3.99 0.75 1.67
C SER A 77 4.79 0.65 2.98
N HIS A 78 6.08 1.00 2.95
CA HIS A 78 6.93 1.02 4.14
C HIS A 78 6.48 2.08 5.17
N LEU A 79 6.08 3.27 4.73
CA LEU A 79 5.56 4.27 5.67
C LEU A 79 4.25 3.82 6.34
N ALA A 80 3.36 3.16 5.59
CA ALA A 80 2.14 2.56 6.14
C ALA A 80 2.44 1.41 7.11
N TYR A 81 3.48 0.61 6.84
CA TYR A 81 3.95 -0.43 7.74
C TYR A 81 4.30 0.11 9.14
N TYR A 82 4.93 1.29 9.26
CA TYR A 82 5.21 1.85 10.59
C TYR A 82 3.93 2.03 11.42
N VAL A 83 2.85 2.50 10.78
CA VAL A 83 1.54 2.70 11.41
C VAL A 83 0.97 1.37 11.85
N GLU A 84 0.91 0.40 10.93
CA GLU A 84 0.40 -0.94 11.18
C GLU A 84 1.16 -1.62 12.33
N ALA A 85 2.50 -1.67 12.28
CA ALA A 85 3.32 -2.30 13.31
C ALA A 85 3.08 -1.68 14.69
N THR A 86 2.93 -0.35 14.75
CA THR A 86 2.60 0.33 16.01
C THR A 86 1.20 -0.05 16.51
N LEU A 87 0.21 -0.10 15.63
CA LEU A 87 -1.15 -0.51 16.01
C LEU A 87 -1.23 -1.98 16.42
N GLU A 88 -0.46 -2.88 15.78
CA GLU A 88 -0.32 -4.29 16.19
C GLU A 88 0.24 -4.42 17.61
N GLU A 89 1.26 -3.64 17.95
CA GLU A 89 1.81 -3.59 19.32
C GLU A 89 0.75 -3.13 20.32
N VAL A 90 -0.09 -2.17 19.96
CA VAL A 90 -1.18 -1.69 20.83
C VAL A 90 -2.29 -2.74 20.97
N VAL A 91 -2.76 -3.32 19.86
CA VAL A 91 -3.81 -4.35 19.84
C VAL A 91 -3.37 -5.58 20.63
N SER A 92 -2.10 -5.97 20.52
CA SER A 92 -1.54 -7.11 21.26
C SER A 92 -1.21 -6.79 22.74
N GLY A 93 -1.33 -5.53 23.15
CA GLY A 93 -1.05 -5.06 24.51
C GLY A 93 0.45 -4.97 24.83
N GLN A 94 1.32 -5.04 23.83
CA GLN A 94 2.77 -4.84 23.98
C GLN A 94 3.13 -3.37 24.19
N ARG A 95 2.31 -2.43 23.68
CA ARG A 95 2.45 -0.99 23.87
C ARG A 95 1.13 -0.36 24.34
N PRO A 96 1.13 0.56 25.33
CA PRO A 96 -0.05 1.35 25.64
C PRO A 96 -0.30 2.43 24.58
N LEU A 97 -1.56 2.71 24.24
CA LEU A 97 -1.92 3.88 23.46
C LEU A 97 -1.93 5.14 24.35
N ASP A 98 -0.75 5.59 24.75
CA ASP A 98 -0.56 6.83 25.51
C ASP A 98 -0.51 8.07 24.59
N ALA A 99 -0.37 9.26 25.19
CA ALA A 99 -0.37 10.51 24.42
C ALA A 99 0.76 10.59 23.37
N PRO A 100 2.02 10.17 23.65
CA PRO A 100 3.05 10.04 22.63
C PRO A 100 2.69 9.09 21.48
N CYS A 101 2.14 7.91 21.78
CA CYS A 101 1.74 6.95 20.75
C CYS A 101 0.63 7.50 19.85
N HIS A 102 -0.41 8.08 20.44
CA HIS A 102 -1.50 8.72 19.70
C HIS A 102 -0.99 9.87 18.82
N ALA A 103 -0.18 10.77 19.38
CA ALA A 103 0.38 11.91 18.64
C ALA A 103 1.24 11.45 17.47
N TRP A 104 2.04 10.39 17.64
CA TRP A 104 2.84 9.82 16.58
C TRP A 104 1.97 9.23 15.45
N VAL A 105 0.94 8.44 15.78
CA VAL A 105 0.00 7.89 14.77
C VAL A 105 -0.71 9.02 14.01
N TYR A 106 -1.16 10.06 14.72
CA TYR A 106 -1.78 11.23 14.09
C TYR A 106 -0.83 11.90 13.10
N HIS A 107 0.38 12.23 13.56
CA HIS A 107 1.42 12.88 12.75
C HIS A 107 1.72 12.10 11.47
N VAL A 108 2.01 10.79 11.58
CA VAL A 108 2.34 9.99 10.39
C VAL A 108 1.18 9.91 9.40
N THR A 109 -0.07 9.75 9.87
CA THR A 109 -1.20 9.70 8.94
C THR A 109 -1.47 11.03 8.22
N GLU A 110 -1.23 12.18 8.86
CA GLU A 110 -1.28 13.48 8.18
C GLU A 110 -0.16 13.62 7.13
N GLN A 111 1.04 13.14 7.44
CA GLN A 111 2.16 13.14 6.49
C GLN A 111 1.92 12.17 5.32
N LEU A 112 1.21 11.05 5.54
CA LEU A 112 0.78 10.14 4.49
C LEU A 112 -0.26 10.79 3.56
N GLU A 113 -1.20 11.57 4.10
CA GLU A 113 -2.15 12.35 3.27
C GLU A 113 -1.40 13.34 2.37
N GLN A 114 -0.45 14.09 2.91
CA GLN A 114 0.38 15.01 2.14
C GLN A 114 1.24 14.29 1.09
N TYR A 115 1.80 13.12 1.42
CA TYR A 115 2.57 12.32 0.47
C TYR A 115 1.71 11.91 -0.73
N LEU A 116 0.48 11.45 -0.47
CA LEU A 116 -0.48 11.05 -1.49
C LEU A 116 -0.92 12.22 -2.38
N GLU A 117 -1.09 13.42 -1.81
CA GLU A 117 -1.39 14.64 -2.55
C GLU A 117 -0.24 15.03 -3.50
N HIS A 118 0.99 15.06 -3.00
CA HIS A 118 2.17 15.35 -3.83
C HIS A 118 2.35 14.31 -4.94
N LEU A 119 2.04 13.04 -4.66
CA LEU A 119 2.12 11.96 -5.64
C LEU A 119 1.13 12.17 -6.80
N LEU A 120 -0.11 12.60 -6.53
CA LEU A 120 -1.08 12.94 -7.59
C LEU A 120 -0.72 14.21 -8.35
N ALA A 121 -0.18 15.21 -7.66
CA ALA A 121 0.23 16.47 -8.28
C ALA A 121 1.48 16.32 -9.17
N GLY A 122 2.19 15.18 -9.07
CA GLY A 122 3.48 14.98 -9.73
C GLY A 122 4.57 15.86 -9.13
N GLU A 123 4.42 16.29 -7.87
CA GLU A 123 5.36 17.14 -7.17
C GLU A 123 6.53 16.31 -6.62
N GLY A 124 7.74 16.80 -6.83
CA GLY A 124 8.98 16.01 -6.65
C GLY A 124 9.64 16.07 -5.27
N GLU A 125 8.97 16.58 -4.24
CA GLU A 125 9.57 16.72 -2.90
C GLU A 125 8.95 15.78 -1.86
N GLN A 126 8.84 14.48 -2.16
CA GLN A 126 8.45 13.47 -1.16
C GLN A 126 9.56 13.19 -0.13
N ARG A 127 10.82 13.49 -0.48
CA ARG A 127 11.98 13.17 0.36
C ARG A 127 11.92 13.79 1.75
N GLY A 128 11.39 15.01 1.86
CA GLY A 128 11.23 15.71 3.13
C GLY A 128 10.24 14.99 4.05
N LEU A 129 9.08 14.60 3.53
CA LEU A 129 8.03 13.87 4.25
C LEU A 129 8.51 12.50 4.72
N VAL A 130 9.12 11.72 3.82
CA VAL A 130 9.70 10.41 4.16
C VAL A 130 10.74 10.56 5.26
N ALA A 131 11.62 11.55 5.14
CA ALA A 131 12.66 11.77 6.15
C ALA A 131 12.07 12.17 7.52
N ASP A 132 11.00 12.94 7.53
CA ASP A 132 10.31 13.34 8.75
C ASP A 132 9.60 12.17 9.43
N ILE A 133 8.85 11.35 8.68
CA ILE A 133 8.20 10.14 9.20
C ILE A 133 9.23 9.16 9.78
N VAL A 134 10.32 8.89 9.04
CA VAL A 134 11.37 7.98 9.51
C VAL A 134 12.01 8.50 10.80
N ARG A 135 12.34 9.80 10.88
CA ARG A 135 12.91 10.38 12.10
C ARG A 135 11.94 10.28 13.26
N THR A 136 10.70 10.71 13.08
CA THR A 136 9.70 10.73 14.16
C THR A 136 9.39 9.32 14.66
N PHE A 137 9.29 8.32 13.77
CA PHE A 137 9.20 6.91 14.14
C PHE A 137 10.42 6.44 14.94
N ARG A 138 11.64 6.77 14.49
CA ARG A 138 12.86 6.40 15.23
C ARG A 138 12.95 7.06 16.60
N ARG A 139 12.57 8.34 16.73
CA ARG A 139 12.45 9.02 18.03
C ARG A 139 11.42 8.32 18.92
N PHE A 140 10.26 7.96 18.36
CA PHE A 140 9.18 7.25 19.05
C PHE A 140 9.60 5.85 19.53
N GLN A 141 10.48 5.17 18.79
CA GLN A 141 11.08 3.88 19.16
C GLN A 141 12.31 4.01 20.08
N GLY A 142 12.73 5.24 20.45
CA GLY A 142 13.91 5.47 21.28
C GLY A 142 15.25 5.13 20.63
N LEU A 143 15.30 5.07 19.29
CA LEU A 143 16.49 4.71 18.51
C LEU A 143 17.46 5.90 18.39
N PRO A 144 18.78 5.72 18.23
CA PRO A 144 19.74 6.83 18.16
C PRO A 144 19.62 7.68 16.88
N GLU A 145 19.85 9.00 16.98
CA GLU A 145 19.83 9.96 15.86
C GLU A 145 20.96 9.76 14.86
N ALA A 146 22.10 9.23 15.29
CA ALA A 146 23.28 9.01 14.45
C ALA A 146 23.00 8.08 13.25
N GLU A 147 21.97 7.24 13.34
CA GLU A 147 21.56 6.28 12.33
C GLU A 147 20.42 6.77 11.43
N ASP A 148 19.87 7.96 11.68
CA ASP A 148 18.69 8.47 10.95
C ASP A 148 19.00 8.62 9.45
N ALA A 149 20.20 9.08 9.08
CA ALA A 149 20.58 9.22 7.69
C ALA A 149 20.55 7.88 6.93
N ALA A 150 21.01 6.80 7.56
CA ALA A 150 21.00 5.47 6.97
C ALA A 150 19.58 4.91 6.84
N ALA A 151 18.74 5.11 7.87
CA ALA A 151 17.34 4.68 7.84
C ALA A 151 16.52 5.42 6.77
N ILE A 152 16.74 6.73 6.62
CA ILE A 152 16.08 7.54 5.58
C ILE A 152 16.54 7.06 4.19
N GLN A 153 17.82 6.78 4.02
CA GLN A 153 18.33 6.24 2.77
C GLN A 153 17.74 4.86 2.47
N ALA A 154 17.57 3.99 3.47
CA ALA A 154 16.93 2.69 3.29
C ALA A 154 15.46 2.83 2.87
N ALA A 155 14.67 3.65 3.57
CA ALA A 155 13.26 3.87 3.25
C ALA A 155 13.06 4.48 1.85
N LEU A 156 13.96 5.35 1.40
CA LEU A 156 13.95 5.89 0.04
C LEU A 156 14.52 4.91 -1.01
N GLY A 157 15.40 4.01 -0.60
CA GLY A 157 16.09 3.03 -1.45
C GLY A 157 15.32 1.73 -1.65
N GLU A 158 14.21 1.52 -0.93
CA GLU A 158 13.29 0.39 -1.12
C GLU A 158 12.50 0.43 -2.44
N GLU A 159 12.81 1.34 -3.35
CA GLU A 159 12.42 1.26 -4.76
C GLU A 159 12.86 -0.05 -5.47
N LEU A 160 13.74 -0.88 -4.86
CA LEU A 160 14.35 -2.03 -5.54
C LEU A 160 14.35 -3.38 -4.80
N ASP A 161 13.78 -3.53 -3.59
CA ASP A 161 13.94 -4.79 -2.82
C ASP A 161 12.69 -5.36 -2.12
N LEU A 162 11.49 -4.83 -2.37
CA LEU A 162 10.26 -5.34 -1.73
C LEU A 162 9.14 -5.64 -2.73
N MET A 163 9.30 -6.72 -3.49
CA MET A 163 8.15 -7.61 -3.65
C MET A 163 8.22 -8.59 -2.48
N PRO A 164 7.21 -8.66 -1.59
CA PRO A 164 7.08 -9.87 -0.79
C PRO A 164 6.96 -11.02 -1.79
N THR A 165 7.87 -12.00 -1.72
CA THR A 165 7.52 -13.33 -2.19
C THR A 165 6.27 -13.72 -1.42
N PRO A 166 5.20 -14.19 -2.07
CA PRO A 166 4.03 -14.70 -1.36
C PRO A 166 4.53 -15.76 -0.38
N ASP A 167 4.58 -15.43 0.91
CA ASP A 167 4.86 -16.43 1.92
C ASP A 167 3.58 -17.27 2.02
N GLU A 168 3.71 -18.55 1.68
CA GLU A 168 2.67 -19.57 1.68
C GLU A 168 2.28 -19.90 3.13
N SER A 169 1.53 -19.02 3.79
CA SER A 169 0.75 -19.30 5.01
C SER A 169 0.16 -17.98 5.51
N THR A 170 -1.12 -17.69 5.29
CA THR A 170 -2.22 -18.44 5.92
C THR A 170 -3.46 -18.24 5.07
N ALA A 171 -3.95 -19.33 4.47
CA ALA A 171 -5.27 -19.35 3.85
C ALA A 171 -6.33 -19.13 4.94
N ALA A 172 -6.87 -17.93 5.04
CA ALA A 172 -8.14 -17.70 5.71
C ALA A 172 -9.24 -18.17 4.75
N THR A 173 -9.78 -19.36 5.00
CA THR A 173 -11.01 -19.84 4.36
C THR A 173 -12.17 -18.86 4.63
N PRO A 174 -13.06 -18.61 3.65
CA PRO A 174 -14.28 -17.87 3.91
C PRO A 174 -15.17 -18.69 4.86
N SER A 175 -15.32 -18.24 6.11
CA SER A 175 -16.24 -18.88 7.03
C SER A 175 -17.67 -18.41 6.73
N GLU A 176 -18.49 -19.40 6.35
CA GLU A 176 -19.92 -19.35 6.07
C GLU A 176 -20.72 -18.63 7.18
N VAL A 177 -21.57 -17.69 6.76
CA VAL A 177 -22.44 -16.86 7.59
C VAL A 177 -23.74 -17.60 7.94
N ALA A 178 -24.11 -17.60 9.23
CA ALA A 178 -25.47 -17.90 9.71
C ALA A 178 -25.74 -17.14 11.03
N PRO A 179 -26.99 -16.77 11.37
CA PRO A 179 -27.50 -15.41 11.19
C PRO A 179 -27.63 -14.60 12.50
N ALA A 180 -27.52 -13.27 12.38
CA ALA A 180 -27.94 -12.30 13.39
C ALA A 180 -29.41 -11.87 13.15
N PRO A 181 -30.20 -11.55 14.20
CA PRO A 181 -31.58 -11.10 14.04
C PRO A 181 -31.70 -9.58 13.78
N ALA A 182 -32.62 -9.25 12.88
CA ALA A 182 -33.42 -8.01 12.74
C ALA A 182 -32.72 -6.66 12.47
N VAL A 183 -32.37 -6.50 11.19
CA VAL A 183 -32.42 -5.33 10.30
C VAL A 183 -33.00 -4.01 10.88
N ARG A 184 -32.18 -2.95 10.85
CA ARG A 184 -32.61 -1.61 10.45
C ARG A 184 -31.95 -1.30 9.10
N GLU A 185 -32.77 -0.92 8.12
CA GLU A 185 -32.36 -0.74 6.72
C GLU A 185 -31.39 0.44 6.56
N THR A 186 -30.19 0.14 6.06
CA THR A 186 -29.31 1.09 5.36
C THR A 186 -29.54 0.96 3.85
N PRO A 187 -29.38 2.03 3.04
CA PRO A 187 -29.63 1.98 1.61
C PRO A 187 -28.63 1.06 0.90
N ALA A 188 -29.08 0.47 -0.21
CA ALA A 188 -28.31 -0.48 -1.03
C ALA A 188 -26.96 0.10 -1.50
N PRO A 189 -25.93 -0.74 -1.64
CA PRO A 189 -24.68 -0.33 -2.28
C PRO A 189 -24.98 0.16 -3.71
N THR A 190 -24.37 1.28 -4.07
CA THR A 190 -24.50 1.84 -5.42
C THR A 190 -23.72 0.96 -6.38
N GLU A 191 -24.27 0.74 -7.58
CA GLU A 191 -23.75 -0.07 -8.70
C GLU A 191 -22.24 0.15 -8.97
N ALA A 192 -21.74 1.37 -8.77
CA ALA A 192 -20.32 1.73 -8.90
C ALA A 192 -19.35 1.03 -7.92
N ALA A 193 -19.80 0.64 -6.72
CA ALA A 193 -18.95 -0.07 -5.75
C ALA A 193 -18.79 -1.55 -6.12
N GLN A 194 -19.84 -2.17 -6.67
CA GLN A 194 -19.82 -3.56 -7.11
C GLN A 194 -19.05 -3.73 -8.43
N GLU A 195 -19.13 -2.76 -9.34
CA GLU A 195 -18.32 -2.73 -10.56
C GLU A 195 -16.82 -2.57 -10.26
N SER A 196 -16.47 -1.82 -9.21
CA SER A 196 -15.07 -1.64 -8.79
C SER A 196 -14.48 -2.90 -8.15
N GLU A 197 -15.25 -3.61 -7.33
CA GLU A 197 -14.83 -4.84 -6.67
C GLU A 197 -14.70 -6.00 -7.69
N PHE A 198 -15.64 -6.10 -8.64
CA PHE A 198 -15.59 -7.07 -9.74
C PHE A 198 -14.47 -6.78 -10.75
N ALA A 199 -14.17 -5.49 -11.02
CA ALA A 199 -13.07 -5.11 -11.90
C ALA A 199 -11.70 -5.50 -11.31
N ILE A 200 -11.53 -5.42 -9.99
CA ILE A 200 -10.30 -5.80 -9.30
C ILE A 200 -10.10 -7.33 -9.36
N ASP A 201 -11.15 -8.12 -9.12
CA ASP A 201 -11.08 -9.58 -9.21
C ASP A 201 -10.83 -10.07 -10.65
N LEU A 202 -11.42 -9.44 -11.66
CA LEU A 202 -11.20 -9.80 -13.07
C LEU A 202 -9.79 -9.40 -13.56
N LEU A 203 -9.25 -8.29 -13.05
CA LEU A 203 -7.86 -7.89 -13.29
C LEU A 203 -6.87 -8.90 -12.69
N TRP A 204 -7.20 -9.52 -11.55
CA TRP A 204 -6.38 -10.55 -10.92
C TRP A 204 -6.24 -11.82 -11.77
N GLU A 205 -7.35 -12.34 -12.30
CA GLU A 205 -7.33 -13.54 -13.15
C GLU A 205 -6.62 -13.28 -14.49
N THR A 206 -6.83 -12.11 -15.09
CA THR A 206 -6.24 -11.75 -16.40
C THR A 206 -4.72 -11.55 -16.31
N VAL A 207 -4.24 -10.87 -15.25
CA VAL A 207 -2.81 -10.67 -15.02
C VAL A 207 -2.11 -11.99 -14.66
N ALA A 208 -2.79 -12.88 -13.94
CA ALA A 208 -2.27 -14.22 -13.65
C ALA A 208 -2.13 -15.09 -14.90
N GLU A 209 -3.10 -15.04 -15.83
CA GLU A 209 -3.04 -15.78 -17.10
C GLU A 209 -1.96 -15.25 -18.04
N GLU A 210 -1.80 -13.93 -18.19
CA GLU A 210 -0.75 -13.34 -19.03
C GLU A 210 0.65 -13.58 -18.46
N ALA A 211 0.82 -13.53 -17.14
CA ALA A 211 2.08 -13.87 -16.48
C ALA A 211 2.46 -15.35 -16.71
N ALA A 212 1.48 -16.26 -16.67
CA ALA A 212 1.68 -17.68 -16.96
C ALA A 212 2.01 -17.93 -18.44
N ALA A 213 1.39 -17.20 -19.37
CA ALA A 213 1.66 -17.29 -20.80
C ALA A 213 3.07 -16.80 -21.14
N LEU A 214 3.55 -15.73 -20.50
CA LEU A 214 4.90 -15.19 -20.72
C LEU A 214 5.99 -16.08 -20.10
N ALA A 215 5.68 -16.78 -19.01
CA ALA A 215 6.57 -17.77 -18.39
C ALA A 215 6.74 -19.05 -19.24
N ALA A 216 5.81 -19.32 -20.17
CA ALA A 216 5.82 -20.50 -21.03
C ALA A 216 6.60 -20.32 -22.35
N LEU A 217 7.16 -19.14 -22.62
CA LEU A 217 7.94 -18.89 -23.83
C LEU A 217 9.37 -19.48 -23.73
N PRO A 218 9.86 -20.21 -24.75
CA PRO A 218 11.21 -20.78 -24.74
C PRO A 218 12.30 -19.71 -24.77
N GLU A 219 13.40 -19.94 -24.04
CA GLU A 219 14.45 -18.94 -23.73
C GLU A 219 15.14 -18.29 -24.94
N ASP A 220 15.04 -18.88 -26.13
CA ASP A 220 15.75 -18.40 -27.33
C ASP A 220 14.98 -17.33 -28.12
N SER A 221 13.77 -16.95 -27.69
CA SER A 221 12.97 -15.90 -28.34
C SER A 221 13.34 -14.47 -27.91
N ALA A 222 14.27 -14.29 -26.96
CA ALA A 222 14.64 -12.97 -26.42
C ALA A 222 15.62 -12.16 -27.30
N ARG A 223 15.85 -12.55 -28.56
CA ARG A 223 16.61 -11.75 -29.51
C ARG A 223 15.71 -11.30 -30.65
N THR A 224 15.55 -9.98 -30.74
CA THR A 224 14.82 -9.20 -31.75
C THR A 224 13.43 -8.73 -31.30
N ILE A 225 13.40 -7.89 -30.26
CA ILE A 225 12.46 -6.76 -30.28
C ILE A 225 13.31 -5.57 -30.74
N ASP A 226 13.25 -5.29 -32.04
CA ASP A 226 13.90 -4.13 -32.64
C ASP A 226 13.13 -2.87 -32.21
N MET A 227 13.80 -1.99 -31.44
CA MET A 227 13.22 -0.73 -30.93
C MET A 227 12.73 0.23 -32.04
N ALA A 228 12.94 -0.10 -33.32
CA ALA A 228 12.46 0.69 -34.45
C ALA A 228 10.98 0.48 -34.82
N MET A 229 10.32 -0.63 -34.43
CA MET A 229 8.93 -0.90 -34.89
C MET A 229 7.84 -0.17 -34.10
N VAL A 230 8.06 0.19 -32.84
CA VAL A 230 7.01 0.80 -31.99
C VAL A 230 6.81 2.30 -32.29
N SER A 231 7.74 2.94 -33.01
CA SER A 231 7.59 4.35 -33.38
C SER A 231 6.76 4.60 -34.64
N GLN A 232 6.39 3.58 -35.44
CA GLN A 232 5.69 3.80 -36.71
C GLN A 232 4.16 3.65 -36.64
N ASP A 233 3.59 3.01 -35.61
CA ASP A 233 2.14 2.77 -35.53
C ASP A 233 1.34 3.86 -34.77
N MET A 234 1.99 4.90 -34.25
CA MET A 234 1.33 6.02 -33.56
C MET A 234 1.21 7.30 -34.43
N SER A 235 1.15 7.16 -35.75
CA SER A 235 0.80 8.26 -36.67
C SER A 235 -0.44 7.98 -37.53
N ALA A 236 -1.21 6.94 -37.21
CA ALA A 236 -2.39 6.55 -37.99
C ALA A 236 -3.69 6.33 -37.17
N LEU A 237 -3.77 6.86 -35.95
CA LEU A 237 -5.00 7.00 -35.17
C LEU A 237 -5.10 8.42 -34.61
#